data_AF-A0A973M6C9-F1
#
_entry.id   AF-A0A973M6C9-F1
#
_cell.length_a   1.000
_cell.length_b   1.000
_cell.length_c   1.000
_cell.angle_alpha   90.00
_cell.angle_beta   90.00
_cell.angle_gamma   90.00
#
_symmetry.space_group_name_H-M   'P 1'
#
loop_
_entity.id
_entity.type
_entity.pdbx_description
1 polymer ?
#
loop_
_entity_poly.entity_id
_entity_poly.type
_entity_poly.pdbx_seq_one_letter_code
_entity_poly.pdbx_strand_id
1 'polypeptide(L)'
;MCKAVNVVHLRGYWEDLPVESPNKRKFSPPDEPDVRQWLGVLAVAAGIWIATTGSVGMGLLIALGGLLWGAWMAAQVHQYREALAEYEMSKICLANRHVFTL
;
A
#
# COMPACT_ATOMS: atom_id res chain seq x y z
N MET A 1 -23.97 -16.90 13.41
CA MET A 1 -24.03 -16.90 11.93
C MET A 1 -24.73 -15.63 11.47
N CYS A 2 -24.13 -14.87 10.54
CA CYS A 2 -24.78 -13.70 9.97
C CYS A 2 -25.80 -14.12 8.91
N LYS A 3 -27.03 -13.57 8.94
CA LYS A 3 -27.98 -13.78 7.84
C LYS A 3 -27.60 -12.86 6.67
N ALA A 4 -27.75 -13.35 5.43
CA ALA A 4 -27.36 -12.65 4.20
C ALA A 4 -27.87 -11.20 4.11
N VAL A 5 -29.04 -10.92 4.70
CA VAL A 5 -29.68 -9.59 4.73
C VAL A 5 -28.87 -8.52 5.50
N ASN A 6 -27.91 -8.92 6.34
CA ASN A 6 -27.08 -8.02 7.15
C ASN A 6 -25.61 -8.00 6.72
N VAL A 7 -25.30 -8.53 5.53
CA VAL A 7 -23.94 -8.59 4.99
C VAL A 7 -23.79 -7.49 3.94
N VAL A 8 -22.84 -6.59 4.17
CA VAL A 8 -22.51 -5.50 3.24
C VAL A 8 -21.02 -5.51 2.94
N HIS A 9 -20.61 -4.93 1.81
CA HIS A 9 -19.20 -4.72 1.52
C HIS A 9 -18.58 -3.76 2.54
N LEU A 10 -17.42 -4.12 3.09
CA LEU A 10 -16.77 -3.33 4.14
C LEU A 10 -16.47 -1.91 3.65
N ARG A 11 -16.00 -1.78 2.41
CA ARG A 11 -15.72 -0.50 1.76
C ARG A 11 -16.95 0.41 1.69
N GLY A 12 -18.06 -0.11 1.17
CA GLY A 12 -19.31 0.67 1.09
C GLY A 12 -19.79 1.10 2.47
N TYR A 13 -19.76 0.19 3.46
CA TYR A 13 -20.08 0.53 4.84
C TYR A 13 -19.17 1.63 5.40
N TRP A 14 -17.87 1.57 5.12
CA TRP A 14 -16.92 2.60 5.56
C TRP A 14 -17.16 3.95 4.88
N GLU A 15 -17.45 3.97 3.58
CA GLU A 15 -17.75 5.19 2.81
C GLU A 15 -19.01 5.88 3.38
N ASP A 16 -20.04 5.10 3.73
CA ASP A 16 -21.31 5.58 4.29
C ASP A 16 -21.20 6.07 5.74
N LEU A 17 -20.16 5.70 6.49
CA LEU A 17 -19.99 6.14 7.87
C LEU A 17 -19.69 7.65 7.94
N PRO A 18 -20.31 8.40 8.88
CA PRO A 18 -19.91 9.78 9.13
C PRO A 18 -18.47 9.85 9.66
N VAL A 19 -17.76 10.92 9.30
CA VAL A 19 -16.32 11.12 9.63
C VAL A 19 -16.06 11.09 11.14
N GLU A 20 -17.04 11.52 11.93
CA GLU A 20 -16.99 11.55 13.40
C GLU A 20 -17.21 10.18 14.05
N SER A 21 -17.62 9.16 13.28
CA SER A 21 -17.91 7.83 13.82
C SER A 21 -16.62 7.15 14.32
N PRO A 22 -16.61 6.60 15.54
CA PRO A 22 -15.47 5.83 16.05
C PRO A 22 -15.17 4.58 15.19
N ASN A 23 -16.17 4.08 14.45
CA ASN A 23 -16.01 2.94 13.55
C ASN A 23 -15.30 3.32 12.24
N LYS A 24 -15.24 4.61 11.87
CA LYS A 24 -14.59 5.10 10.65
C LYS A 24 -13.08 4.82 10.68
N ARG A 25 -12.43 4.99 11.84
CA ARG A 25 -11.01 4.61 12.00
C ARG A 25 -10.83 3.09 12.03
N LYS A 26 -11.72 2.39 12.74
CA LYS A 26 -11.60 0.94 12.94
C LYS A 26 -11.70 0.12 11.63
N PHE A 27 -12.51 0.57 10.69
CA PHE A 27 -12.72 -0.10 9.40
C PHE A 27 -12.12 0.66 8.22
N SER A 28 -11.12 1.51 8.50
CA SER A 28 -10.44 2.25 7.45
C SER A 28 -9.73 1.31 6.47
N PRO A 29 -9.62 1.71 5.19
CA PRO A 29 -8.76 1.02 4.25
C PRO A 29 -7.31 1.03 4.75
N PRO A 30 -6.46 0.08 4.30
CA PRO A 30 -5.05 0.08 4.64
C PRO A 30 -4.39 1.41 4.26
N ASP A 31 -3.42 1.86 5.05
CA ASP A 31 -2.72 3.12 4.81
C ASP A 31 -1.95 3.06 3.48
N GLU A 32 -2.17 4.04 2.61
CA GLU A 32 -1.41 4.18 1.37
C GLU A 32 0.08 4.36 1.72
N PRO A 33 0.98 3.54 1.16
CA PRO A 33 2.40 3.77 1.35
C PRO A 33 2.75 5.12 0.71
N ASP A 34 3.40 6.00 1.47
CA ASP A 34 3.96 7.27 0.97
C ASP A 34 5.18 6.97 0.09
N VAL A 35 4.92 6.36 -1.06
CA VAL A 35 5.93 6.09 -2.08
C VAL A 35 6.17 7.41 -2.79
N ARG A 36 7.12 8.19 -2.26
CA ARG A 36 7.74 9.31 -2.98
C ARG A 36 8.50 8.78 -4.21
N GLN A 37 7.76 8.35 -5.23
CA GLN A 37 8.26 7.76 -6.48
C GLN A 37 9.34 8.60 -7.16
N TRP A 38 9.30 9.93 -6.97
CA TRP A 38 10.30 10.87 -7.46
C TRP A 38 11.73 10.58 -6.97
N LEU A 39 11.88 10.03 -5.75
CA LEU A 39 13.19 9.67 -5.20
C LEU A 39 13.84 8.51 -5.97
N GLY A 40 13.03 7.56 -6.46
CA GLY A 40 13.54 6.47 -7.31
C GLY A 40 14.10 7.00 -8.62
N VAL A 41 13.42 7.97 -9.24
CA VAL A 41 13.88 8.62 -10.49
C VAL A 41 15.18 9.40 -10.25
N LEU A 42 15.28 10.16 -9.16
CA LEU A 42 16.50 10.86 -8.79
C LEU A 42 17.68 9.91 -8.53
N ALA A 43 17.46 8.79 -7.86
CA ALA A 43 18.51 7.82 -7.57
C ALA A 43 19.08 7.21 -8.85
N VAL A 44 18.23 6.89 -9.83
CA VAL A 44 18.65 6.41 -11.15
C VAL A 44 19.43 7.49 -11.90
N ALA A 45 18.94 8.74 -11.92
CA ALA A 45 19.63 9.85 -12.57
C ALA A 45 21.01 10.14 -11.95
N ALA A 46 21.12 10.08 -10.62
CA ALA A 46 22.39 10.26 -9.90
C ALA A 46 23.37 9.12 -10.18
N GLY A 47 22.89 7.86 -10.24
CA GLY A 47 23.71 6.71 -10.59
C GLY A 47 24.31 6.81 -11.99
N ILE A 48 23.52 7.24 -12.98
CA ILE A 48 23.99 7.44 -14.36
C ILE A 48 25.02 8.57 -14.42
N TRP A 49 24.78 9.70 -13.74
CA TRP A 49 25.71 10.83 -13.71
C TRP A 49 27.09 10.42 -13.15
N ILE A 50 27.11 9.68 -12.05
CA ILE A 50 28.36 9.26 -11.38
C ILE A 50 29.10 8.18 -12.18
N ALA A 51 28.38 7.34 -12.92
CA ALA A 51 29.00 6.38 -13.84
C ALA A 51 29.75 7.08 -15.00
N THR A 52 29.25 8.23 -15.47
CA THR A 52 29.89 8.98 -16.58
C THR A 52 31.17 9.72 -16.19
N THR A 53 31.40 9.98 -14.89
CA THR A 53 32.60 10.70 -14.41
C THR A 53 33.83 9.81 -14.19
N GLY A 54 33.82 8.56 -14.67
CA GLY A 54 34.98 7.64 -14.62
C GLY A 54 35.13 6.88 -13.31
N SER A 55 34.23 7.10 -12.34
CA SER A 55 34.20 6.42 -11.03
C SER A 55 33.34 5.16 -11.10
N VAL A 56 33.68 4.22 -11.98
CA VAL A 56 32.84 3.03 -12.29
C VAL A 56 32.45 2.24 -11.03
N GLY A 57 33.38 2.07 -10.09
CA GLY A 57 33.11 1.36 -8.82
C GLY A 57 32.11 2.09 -7.92
N MET A 58 32.14 3.43 -7.89
CA MET A 58 31.23 4.24 -7.07
C MET A 58 29.85 4.35 -7.73
N GLY A 59 29.80 4.43 -9.07
CA GLY A 59 28.56 4.32 -9.84
C GLY A 59 27.87 2.97 -9.63
N LEU A 60 28.63 1.87 -9.56
CA LEU A 60 28.09 0.53 -9.30
C LEU A 60 27.44 0.42 -7.91
N LEU A 61 28.08 0.96 -6.87
CA LEU A 61 27.52 0.95 -5.50
C LEU A 61 26.24 1.77 -5.41
N ILE A 62 26.16 2.90 -6.11
CA ILE A 62 24.96 3.75 -6.13
C ILE A 62 23.84 3.07 -6.92
N ALA A 63 24.16 2.43 -8.05
CA ALA A 63 23.20 1.64 -8.80
C ALA A 63 22.65 0.47 -7.97
N LEU A 64 23.51 -0.26 -7.24
CA LEU A 64 23.10 -1.31 -6.31
C LEU A 64 22.22 -0.76 -5.18
N GLY A 65 22.58 0.37 -4.59
CA GLY A 65 21.76 1.03 -3.56
C GLY A 65 20.39 1.44 -4.09
N GLY A 66 20.34 2.01 -5.30
CA GLY A 66 19.09 2.37 -5.97
C GLY A 66 18.21 1.15 -6.31
N LEU A 67 18.83 0.05 -6.75
CA LEU A 67 18.12 -1.21 -7.03
C LEU A 67 17.55 -1.84 -5.77
N LEU A 68 18.32 -1.91 -4.68
CA LEU A 68 17.86 -2.45 -3.40
C LEU A 68 16.73 -1.60 -2.82
N TRP A 69 16.87 -0.27 -2.86
CA TRP A 69 15.81 0.64 -2.43
C TRP A 69 14.55 0.50 -3.29
N GLY A 70 14.71 0.43 -4.62
CA GLY A 70 13.61 0.20 -5.55
C GLY A 70 12.89 -1.12 -5.31
N ALA A 71 13.63 -2.20 -5.08
CA ALA A 71 13.06 -3.51 -4.75
C ALA A 71 12.29 -3.50 -3.42
N TRP A 72 12.81 -2.82 -2.39
CA TRP A 72 12.10 -2.67 -1.12
C TRP A 72 10.80 -1.87 -1.29
N MET A 73 10.83 -0.75 -2.00
CA MET A 73 9.63 0.03 -2.29
C MET A 73 8.60 -0.78 -3.10
N ALA A 74 9.06 -1.55 -4.09
CA ALA A 74 8.18 -2.44 -4.87
C ALA A 74 7.51 -3.50 -3.98
N ALA A 75 8.25 -4.10 -3.05
CA ALA A 75 7.69 -5.06 -2.10
C ALA A 75 6.63 -4.42 -1.19
N GLN A 76 6.84 -3.20 -0.72
CA GLN A 76 5.82 -2.48 0.07
C GLN A 76 4.55 -2.20 -0.73
N VAL A 77 4.69 -1.79 -2.00
CA VAL A 77 3.54 -1.55 -2.87
C VAL A 77 2.78 -2.85 -3.16
N HIS A 78 3.50 -3.97 -3.33
CA HIS A 78 2.87 -5.28 -3.51
C HIS A 78 2.07 -5.69 -2.27
N GLN A 79 2.65 -5.59 -1.08
CA GLN A 79 1.95 -5.88 0.18
C GLN A 79 0.73 -4.97 0.39
N TYR A 80 0.85 -3.68 0.06
CA TYR A 80 -0.29 -2.76 0.10
C TYR A 80 -1.40 -3.16 -0.85
N ARG A 81 -1.06 -3.53 -2.10
CA ARG A 81 -2.06 -3.96 -3.10
C ARG A 81 -2.76 -5.24 -2.69
N GLU A 82 -2.05 -6.19 -2.09
CA GLU A 82 -2.64 -7.41 -1.55
C GLU A 82 -3.60 -7.10 -0.40
N ALA A 83 -3.17 -6.29 0.57
CA ALA A 83 -4.04 -5.86 1.67
C ALA A 83 -5.26 -5.07 1.20
N LEU A 84 -5.11 -4.23 0.17
CA LEU A 84 -6.22 -3.50 -0.44
C LEU A 84 -7.17 -4.44 -1.18
N ALA A 85 -6.64 -5.42 -1.91
CA ALA A 85 -7.46 -6.42 -2.59
C ALA A 85 -8.27 -7.26 -1.59
N GLU A 86 -7.65 -7.69 -0.48
CA GLU A 86 -8.35 -8.35 0.61
C GLU A 86 -9.43 -7.45 1.22
N TYR A 87 -9.12 -6.17 1.44
CA TYR A 87 -10.07 -5.19 1.96
C TYR A 87 -11.27 -5.00 1.02
N GLU A 88 -11.06 -4.90 -0.30
CA GLU A 88 -12.14 -4.76 -1.28
C GLU A 88 -13.04 -6.00 -1.34
N MET A 89 -12.47 -7.19 -1.17
CA MET A 89 -13.21 -8.45 -1.12
C MET A 89 -13.89 -8.69 0.24
N SER A 90 -13.50 -7.95 1.28
CA SER A 90 -14.02 -8.14 2.63
C SER A 90 -15.46 -7.64 2.78
N LYS A 91 -16.21 -8.37 3.60
CA LYS A 91 -17.61 -8.07 3.95
C LYS A 91 -17.74 -7.96 5.46
N ILE A 92 -18.68 -7.12 5.90
CA ILE A 92 -19.02 -6.93 7.31
C ILE A 92 -20.44 -7.38 7.59
N CYS A 93 -20.59 -8.13 8.67
CA CYS A 93 -21.89 -8.46 9.25
C CYS A 93 -22.34 -7.33 10.17
N LEU A 94 -23.41 -6.61 9.84
CA LEU A 94 -23.90 -5.49 10.65
C LEU A 94 -24.44 -5.92 12.02
N ALA A 95 -24.96 -7.15 12.13
CA ALA A 95 -25.53 -7.66 13.39
C ALA A 95 -24.47 -7.85 14.49
N ASN A 96 -23.27 -8.32 14.13
CA ASN A 96 -22.20 -8.66 15.09
C ASN A 96 -20.89 -7.89 14.84
N ARG A 97 -20.85 -7.01 13.82
CA ARG A 97 -19.65 -6.29 13.34
C ARG A 97 -18.44 -7.19 13.04
N HIS A 98 -18.71 -8.43 12.66
CA HIS A 98 -17.67 -9.39 12.27
C HIS A 98 -17.29 -9.15 10.81
N VAL A 99 -15.99 -8.98 10.55
CA VAL A 99 -15.42 -8.84 9.21
C VAL A 99 -14.94 -10.20 8.74
N PHE A 100 -15.15 -10.53 7.48
CA PHE A 100 -14.66 -11.76 6.87
C PHE A 100 -14.39 -11.54 5.38
N THR A 101 -13.39 -12.25 4.87
CA THR A 101 -13.05 -12.33 3.44
C THR A 101 -13.67 -13.60 2.85
N LEU A 102 -14.03 -13.54 1.57
CA LEU A 102 -14.64 -14.64 0.81
C LEU A 102 -13.60 -15.29 -0.09
#